data_AF-A0A8J3FW51-F1
#
_entry.id   AF-A0A8J3FW51-F1
#
_cell.length_a   1.000
_cell.length_b   1.000
_cell.length_c   1.000
_cell.angle_alpha   90.00
_cell.angle_beta   90.00
_cell.angle_gamma   90.00
#
_symmetry.space_group_name_H-M   'P 1'
#
loop_
_entity.id
_entity.type
_entity.pdbx_description
1 polymer ?
#
loop_
_entity_poly.entity_id
_entity_poly.type
_entity_poly.pdbx_seq_one_letter_code
_entity_poly.pdbx_strand_id
1 'polypeptide(L)' 'MPRPATGKTPTVTMRVDRDLWVEFERATGKGRRNEVLVEFVRWYCRKPGATRPRRPDTTNRDDTERAA' A
#
# COMPACT_ATOMS: atom_id res chain seq x y z
N MET A 1 18.38 -30.31 -14.49
CA MET A 1 17.39 -29.21 -14.42
C MET A 1 17.76 -28.30 -13.25
N PRO A 2 18.14 -27.03 -13.45
CA PRO A 2 18.36 -26.11 -12.34
C PRO A 2 17.01 -25.74 -11.68
N ARG A 3 16.95 -25.80 -10.35
CA ARG A 3 15.81 -25.41 -9.52
C ARG A 3 15.63 -23.87 -9.60
N PRO A 4 14.43 -23.32 -9.83
CA PRO A 4 14.27 -21.87 -9.87
C PRO A 4 14.59 -21.27 -8.50
N ALA A 5 15.49 -20.30 -8.49
CA ALA A 5 15.83 -19.52 -7.30
C ALA A 5 14.57 -18.83 -6.75
N THR A 6 14.41 -18.91 -5.43
CA THR A 6 13.31 -18.39 -4.62
C THR A 6 12.83 -17.02 -5.10
N GLY A 7 11.55 -16.96 -5.48
CA GLY A 7 10.94 -15.88 -6.26
C GLY A 7 10.99 -14.52 -5.60
N LYS A 8 11.70 -13.58 -6.24
CA LYS A 8 11.48 -12.15 -6.04
C LYS A 8 10.24 -11.77 -6.83
N THR A 9 9.23 -11.23 -6.15
CA THR A 9 8.07 -10.62 -6.81
C THR A 9 8.58 -9.57 -7.81
N PRO A 10 8.15 -9.59 -9.08
CA PRO A 10 8.61 -8.60 -10.06
C PRO A 10 8.18 -7.19 -9.64
N THR A 11 9.11 -6.24 -9.68
CA THR A 11 8.81 -4.82 -9.47
C THR A 11 8.08 -4.29 -10.70
N VAL A 12 6.93 -3.67 -10.48
CA VAL A 12 6.16 -2.98 -11.53
C VAL A 12 6.38 -1.48 -11.38
N THR A 13 6.80 -0.82 -12.46
CA THR A 13 6.92 0.64 -12.50
C THR A 13 5.60 1.24 -12.95
N MET A 14 4.99 2.09 -12.12
CA MET A 14 3.76 2.82 -12.44
C MET A 14 4.05 4.31 -12.59
N ARG A 15 3.48 4.94 -13.62
CA ARG A 15 3.47 6.39 -13.72
C ARG A 15 2.30 6.93 -12.92
N VAL A 16 2.60 7.83 -11.99
CA VAL A 16 1.62 8.46 -11.11
C VAL A 16 1.98 9.94 -11.01
N ASP A 17 0.97 10.78 -10.89
CA ASP A 17 1.20 12.18 -10.58
C ASP A 17 1.90 12.31 -9.22
N ARG A 18 2.87 13.23 -9.13
CA ARG A 18 3.72 13.36 -7.94
C ARG A 18 2.91 13.86 -6.73
N ASP A 19 1.99 14.79 -6.94
CA ASP A 19 1.21 15.37 -5.85
C ASP A 19 0.21 14.34 -5.33
N LEU A 20 -0.43 13.59 -6.25
CA LEU A 20 -1.27 12.45 -5.88
C LEU A 20 -0.48 11.38 -5.12
N TRP A 21 0.77 11.11 -5.50
CA TRP A 21 1.63 10.16 -4.80
C TRP A 21 1.96 10.63 -3.38
N VAL A 22 2.25 11.91 -3.19
CA VAL A 22 2.53 12.49 -1.87
C VAL A 22 1.29 12.43 -0.98
N GLU A 23 0.09 12.72 -1.49
CA GLU A 23 -1.15 12.57 -0.75
C GLU A 23 -1.41 11.12 -0.33
N PHE A 24 -1.15 10.18 -1.24
CA PHE A 24 -1.26 8.76 -0.96
C PHE A 24 -0.27 8.33 0.14
N GLU A 25 0.99 8.76 0.07
CA GLU A 25 1.99 8.47 1.11
C GLU A 25 1.59 9.05 2.47
N ARG A 26 1.02 10.26 2.50
CA ARG A 26 0.48 10.88 3.73
C ARG A 26 -0.69 10.06 4.29
N ALA A 27 -1.58 9.57 3.44
CA ALA A 27 -2.70 8.76 3.86
C ALA A 27 -2.25 7.39 4.39
N THR A 28 -1.41 6.65 3.66
CA THR A 28 -1.04 5.27 4.06
C THR A 28 -0.01 5.20 5.18
N GLY A 29 0.74 6.27 5.41
CA GLY A 29 1.93 6.25 6.27
C GLY A 29 3.13 5.61 5.58
N LYS A 30 4.34 5.91 6.08
CA LYS A 30 5.60 5.44 5.52
C LYS A 30 5.70 3.91 5.68
N GLY A 31 5.92 3.19 4.59
CA GLY A 31 6.14 1.73 4.59
C GLY A 31 4.93 0.88 4.22
N ARG A 32 3.69 1.33 4.48
CA ARG A 32 2.47 0.56 4.16
C ARG A 32 1.95 0.74 2.74
N ARG A 33 2.54 1.67 1.97
CA ARG A 33 2.14 1.97 0.58
C ARG A 33 2.03 0.74 -0.32
N ASN A 34 3.02 -0.15 -0.24
CA ASN A 34 3.08 -1.32 -1.12
C ASN A 34 2.03 -2.36 -0.72
N GLU A 35 1.80 -2.55 0.58
CA GLU A 35 0.77 -3.44 1.08
C GLU A 35 -0.62 -2.98 0.63
N VAL A 36 -0.91 -1.67 0.73
CA VAL A 36 -2.18 -1.09 0.28
C VAL A 36 -2.37 -1.26 -1.22
N LEU A 37 -1.33 -1.04 -2.03
CA LEU A 37 -1.41 -1.23 -3.49
C LEU A 37 -1.63 -2.70 -3.87
N VAL A 38 -0.90 -3.63 -3.24
CA VAL A 38 -1.07 -5.07 -3.50
C VAL A 38 -2.47 -5.53 -3.10
N GLU A 39 -2.96 -5.09 -1.95
CA GLU A 39 -4.30 -5.45 -1.48
C GLU A 39 -5.40 -4.83 -2.35
N PHE A 40 -5.19 -3.60 -2.82
CA PHE A 40 -6.06 -2.96 -3.80
C PHE A 40 -6.13 -3.75 -5.12
N VAL A 41 -4.99 -4.17 -5.67
CA VAL A 41 -4.94 -4.98 -6.89
C VAL A 41 -5.64 -6.33 -6.68
N ARG A 42 -5.42 -6.98 -5.53
CA ARG A 42 -6.10 -8.24 -5.19
C ARG A 42 -7.61 -8.07 -5.11
N TRP A 43 -8.08 -7.00 -4.47
CA TRP A 43 -9.50 -6.67 -4.35
C TRP A 43 -10.11 -6.37 -5.72
N TYR A 44 -9.43 -5.55 -6.54
CA TYR A 44 -9.87 -5.20 -7.89
C TYR A 44 -9.98 -6.43 -8.81
N CYS A 45 -9.03 -7.37 -8.68
CA CYS A 45 -9.05 -8.64 -9.42
C CYS A 45 -9.95 -9.72 -8.79
N ARG A 46 -10.74 -9.39 -7.75
CA ARG A 46 -11.64 -10.32 -7.03
C ARG A 46 -10.93 -11.60 -6.56
N LYS A 47 -9.69 -11.48 -6.09
CA LYS A 47 -8.95 -12.64 -5.54
C LYS A 47 -9.62 -13.13 -4.24
N PRO A 48 -9.66 -14.45 -3.99
CA PRO A 48 -10.21 -14.98 -2.75
C PRO A 48 -9.40 -14.47 -1.54
N GLY A 49 -10.11 -14.01 -0.50
CA GLY A 49 -9.50 -13.42 0.69
C GLY A 49 -9.07 -11.95 0.57
N ALA A 50 -9.28 -11.32 -0.59
CA ALA A 50 -8.95 -9.91 -0.76
C ALA A 50 -9.96 -9.02 -0.02
N THR A 51 -9.43 -8.08 0.77
CA THR A 51 -10.21 -7.11 1.53
C THR A 51 -10.12 -5.74 0.88
N ARG A 52 -11.25 -5.00 0.84
CA ARG A 52 -11.23 -3.62 0.34
C ARG A 52 -10.32 -2.79 1.27
N PRO A 53 -9.26 -2.15 0.76
CA PRO A 53 -8.41 -1.30 1.61
C PRO A 53 -9.27 -0.23 2.27
N ARG A 54 -9.28 -0.19 3.61
CA ARG A 54 -9.96 0.88 4.34
C ARG A 54 -9.08 2.12 4.27
N ARG A 55 -9.65 3.25 3.84
CA ARG A 55 -8.97 4.53 3.98
C ARG A 55 -8.75 4.77 5.47
N PRO A 56 -7.52 5.09 5.90
CA PRO A 56 -7.29 5.44 7.29
C PRO A 56 -8.19 6.62 7.65
N ASP A 57 -8.97 6.45 8.72
CA ASP A 57 -9.76 7.54 9.28
C ASP A 57 -8.79 8.68 9.64
N THR A 58 -9.13 9.91 9.24
CA THR A 58 -8.29 11.12 9.41
C THR A 58 -7.99 11.47 10.88
N THR A 59 -8.48 10.67 11.82
CA THR A 59 -8.39 10.85 13.28
C THR A 59 -6.99 10.58 13.84
N ASN A 60 -6.08 9.92 13.13
CA ASN A 60 -4.70 9.71 13.61
C ASN A 60 -3.76 10.93 13.39
N ARG A 61 -4.32 12.14 13.19
CA ARG A 61 -3.54 13.37 13.19
C ARG A 61 -3.17 13.82 14.62
N ASP A 62 -3.90 13.35 15.64
CA ASP A 62 -3.76 13.82 17.03
C ASP A 62 -3.04 12.84 17.98
N ASP A 63 -2.89 11.56 17.67
CA ASP A 63 -2.26 10.60 18.61
C ASP A 63 -0.72 10.73 18.70
N THR A 64 -0.10 11.54 17.83
CA THR A 64 1.34 11.88 17.94
C THR A 64 1.58 13.18 18.72
N GLU A 65 0.54 14.00 18.96
CA GLU A 65 0.68 15.33 19.59
C GLU A 65 0.18 15.39 21.05
N ARG A 66 -0.22 14.25 21.64
CA ARG A 66 -0.71 14.17 23.04
C ARG A 66 0.20 13.35 23.98
N ALA A 67 1.50 13.36 23.71
CA ALA A 67 2.55 12.82 24.58
C ALA A 67 3.74 13.78 24.73
N ALA A 68 3.46 15.08 24.86
CA ALA A 68 4.41 16.12 25.28
C ALA A 68 3.89 16.80 26.55
#